data_AF-U2PQT5-F1
#
_entry.id   AF-U2PQT5-F1
#
_cell.length_a   1.000
_cell.length_b   1.000
_cell.length_c   1.000
_cell.angle_alpha   90.00
_cell.angle_beta   90.00
_cell.angle_gamma   90.00
#
_symmetry.space_group_name_H-M   'P 1'
#
loop_
_entity.id
_entity.type
_entity.pdbx_description
1 polymer ?
#
loop_
_entity_poly.entity_id
_entity_poly.type
_entity_poly.pdbx_seq_one_letter_code
_entity_poly.pdbx_strand_id
1 'polypeptide(L)'
;YNTSLDRAQNGVPIVNISTPNGRGVSINEFLEYNVGREGQVLNNADNIGRSHLAGIINANPNLGPNQAANLILLQVNGANRSQIEGYIEALSRQ
;
A
#
# COMPACT_ATOMS: atom_id res chain seq x y z
N TYR A 1 -1.33 3.04 -13.70
CA TYR A 1 -0.97 1.99 -12.73
C TYR A 1 -2.24 1.38 -12.14
N ASN A 2 -2.23 0.13 -11.67
CA ASN A 2 -3.40 -0.58 -11.12
C ASN A 2 -3.52 -0.49 -9.59
N THR A 3 -2.94 0.54 -8.97
CA THR A 3 -3.10 0.80 -7.53
C THR A 3 -4.59 0.82 -7.16
N SER A 4 -4.95 0.12 -6.08
CA SER A 4 -6.32 0.13 -5.57
C SER A 4 -6.35 0.38 -4.06
N LEU A 5 -7.47 0.93 -3.60
CA LEU A 5 -7.70 1.24 -2.19
C LEU A 5 -8.69 0.25 -1.60
N ASP A 6 -8.42 -0.16 -0.37
CA ASP A 6 -9.28 -1.01 0.44
C ASP A 6 -9.24 -0.53 1.90
N ARG A 7 -9.95 -1.22 2.78
CA ARG A 7 -9.99 -0.91 4.20
C ARG A 7 -10.06 -2.19 5.02
N ALA A 8 -9.21 -2.28 6.03
CA ALA A 8 -9.27 -3.38 6.98
C ALA A 8 -10.57 -3.34 7.80
N GLN A 9 -10.91 -4.46 8.44
CA GLN A 9 -12.07 -4.56 9.32
C GLN A 9 -12.04 -3.55 10.48
N ASN A 10 -10.85 -3.18 10.96
CA ASN A 10 -10.67 -2.19 12.01
C ASN A 10 -10.62 -0.74 11.49
N GLY A 11 -10.87 -0.52 10.20
CA GLY A 11 -10.98 0.80 9.59
C GLY A 11 -9.70 1.38 9.01
N VAL A 12 -8.53 0.76 9.23
CA VAL A 12 -7.25 1.25 8.69
C VAL A 12 -7.27 1.16 7.15
N PRO A 13 -6.98 2.27 6.43
CA PRO A 13 -6.85 2.26 4.97
C PRO A 13 -5.73 1.34 4.49
N ILE A 14 -6.00 0.61 3.41
CA ILE A 14 -5.04 -0.26 2.72
C ILE A 14 -4.83 0.27 1.31
N VAL A 15 -3.58 0.46 0.92
CA VAL A 15 -3.18 0.68 -0.47
C VAL A 15 -2.65 -0.64 -1.01
N ASN A 16 -3.43 -1.30 -1.86
CA ASN A 16 -2.93 -2.38 -2.69
C ASN A 16 -2.06 -1.76 -3.78
N ILE A 17 -0.75 -1.84 -3.59
CA ILE A 17 0.22 -1.24 -4.49
C ILE A 17 0.08 -1.81 -5.90
N SER A 18 0.46 -1.03 -6.92
CA SER A 18 0.45 -1.48 -8.31
C SER A 18 1.47 -2.59 -8.55
N THR A 19 1.25 -3.37 -9.61
CA THR A 19 2.18 -4.40 -10.05
C THR A 19 3.57 -3.78 -10.30
N PRO A 20 4.66 -4.30 -9.69
CA PRO A 20 5.99 -3.77 -9.89
C PRO A 20 6.44 -3.92 -11.35
N ASN A 21 7.21 -2.96 -11.83
CA ASN A 21 7.85 -3.05 -13.15
C ASN A 21 9.02 -4.06 -13.13
N GLY A 22 9.70 -4.25 -14.28
CA GLY A 22 10.83 -5.17 -14.41
C GLY A 22 12.07 -4.86 -13.55
N ARG A 23 12.06 -3.77 -12.77
CA ARG A 23 13.09 -3.42 -11.79
C ARG A 23 12.61 -3.57 -10.34
N GLY A 24 11.43 -4.15 -10.13
CA GLY A 24 10.84 -4.29 -8.80
C GLY A 24 10.28 -2.99 -8.22
N VAL A 25 10.03 -1.97 -9.06
CA VAL A 25 9.46 -0.68 -8.60
C VAL A 25 7.96 -0.67 -8.85
N SER A 26 7.17 -0.54 -7.79
CA SER A 26 5.74 -0.26 -7.85
C SER A 26 5.52 1.25 -7.82
N ILE A 27 4.87 1.79 -8.86
CA ILE A 27 4.56 3.23 -8.96
C ILE A 27 3.07 3.41 -8.73
N ASN A 28 2.72 4.25 -7.77
CA ASN A 28 1.36 4.46 -7.30
C ASN A 28 1.06 5.95 -7.37
N GLU A 29 0.15 6.33 -8.27
CA GLU A 29 -0.15 7.73 -8.53
C GLU A 29 -1.41 8.18 -7.79
N PHE A 30 -1.31 9.35 -7.19
CA PHE A 30 -2.39 9.95 -6.42
C PHE A 30 -2.57 11.41 -6.86
N LEU A 31 -3.82 11.87 -6.92
CA LEU A 31 -4.08 13.31 -6.92
C LEU A 31 -3.91 13.88 -5.50
N GLU A 32 -4.29 13.10 -4.50
CA GLU A 32 -4.12 13.44 -3.08
C GLU A 32 -3.66 12.20 -2.32
N TYR A 33 -2.65 12.37 -1.47
CA TYR A 33 -2.15 11.31 -0.61
C TYR A 33 -2.01 11.86 0.80
N ASN A 34 -2.81 11.34 1.73
CA ASN A 34 -2.81 11.70 3.13
C ASN A 34 -2.88 10.43 3.97
N VAL A 35 -2.31 10.47 5.17
CA VAL A 35 -2.36 9.40 6.15
C VAL A 35 -2.88 9.98 7.44
N GLY A 36 -4.08 9.54 7.84
CA GLY A 36 -4.68 9.91 9.11
C GLY A 36 -3.99 9.25 10.30
N ARG A 37 -4.45 9.59 11.51
CA ARG A 37 -3.88 9.08 12.78
C ARG A 37 -4.06 7.59 12.95
N GLU A 38 -5.06 7.00 12.31
CA GLU A 38 -5.27 5.55 12.22
C GLU A 38 -4.14 4.83 11.47
N GLY A 39 -3.31 5.58 10.73
CA GLY A 39 -2.24 5.04 9.90
C GLY A 39 -2.74 4.52 8.54
N GLN A 40 -1.85 3.87 7.80
CA GLN A 40 -2.16 3.26 6.51
C GLN A 40 -1.23 2.06 6.27
N VAL A 41 -1.75 1.02 5.63
CA VAL A 41 -0.96 -0.12 5.18
C VAL A 41 -0.72 -0.04 3.68
N LEU A 42 0.53 -0.15 3.26
CA LEU A 42 0.91 -0.45 1.88
C LEU A 42 0.99 -1.98 1.77
N ASN A 43 0.01 -2.59 1.10
CA ASN A 43 -0.05 -4.03 0.92
C ASN A 43 0.91 -4.47 -0.20
N ASN A 44 2.12 -4.87 0.18
CA ASN A 44 3.15 -5.45 -0.68
C ASN A 44 3.25 -6.98 -0.50
N ALA A 45 2.21 -7.62 0.05
CA ALA A 45 2.18 -9.06 0.27
C ALA A 45 1.59 -9.79 -0.95
N ASP A 46 2.29 -10.80 -1.44
CA ASP A 46 1.84 -11.74 -2.48
C ASP A 46 1.12 -12.97 -1.90
N ASN A 47 0.95 -13.01 -0.57
CA ASN A 47 0.17 -13.98 0.19
C ASN A 47 -0.50 -13.28 1.40
N ILE A 48 -1.18 -14.05 2.26
CA ILE A 48 -1.77 -13.50 3.49
C ILE A 48 -0.66 -12.96 4.41
N GLY A 49 -0.82 -11.72 4.87
CA GLY A 49 0.09 -11.06 5.80
C GLY A 49 -0.60 -10.65 7.10
N ARG A 50 0.19 -10.38 8.14
CA ARG A 50 -0.30 -9.83 9.42
C ARG A 50 0.32 -8.46 9.66
N SER A 51 -0.49 -7.42 9.48
CA SER A 51 -0.15 -6.05 9.77
C SER A 51 -0.30 -5.73 11.27
N HIS A 52 0.58 -4.87 11.77
CA HIS A 52 0.50 -4.30 13.11
C HIS A 52 -0.66 -3.31 13.25
N LEU A 53 -0.94 -2.53 12.20
CA LEU A 53 -2.01 -1.54 12.19
C LEU A 53 -3.39 -2.16 11.91
N ALA A 54 -3.47 -3.16 11.02
CA ALA A 54 -4.71 -3.61 10.41
C ALA A 54 -5.07 -5.09 10.69
N GLY A 55 -4.21 -5.84 11.37
CA GLY A 55 -4.42 -7.26 11.62
C GLY A 55 -4.18 -8.12 10.39
N ILE A 56 -5.01 -9.14 10.15
CA ILE A 56 -4.84 -10.04 9.00
C ILE A 56 -5.29 -9.33 7.72
N ILE A 57 -4.43 -9.31 6.71
CA ILE A 57 -4.70 -8.77 5.38
C ILE A 57 -4.49 -9.86 4.33
N ASN A 58 -5.40 -9.94 3.36
CA ASN A 58 -5.27 -10.84 2.22
C ASN A 58 -4.12 -10.39 1.28
N ALA A 59 -3.68 -11.31 0.41
CA ALA A 59 -2.72 -10.97 -0.64
C ALA A 59 -3.19 -9.77 -1.46
N ASN A 60 -2.25 -8.92 -1.87
CA ASN A 60 -2.53 -7.85 -2.80
C ASN A 60 -2.95 -8.46 -4.15
N PRO A 61 -4.16 -8.18 -4.65
CA PRO A 61 -4.66 -8.76 -5.90
C PRO A 61 -3.87 -8.36 -7.14
N ASN A 62 -3.01 -7.34 -7.05
CA ASN A 62 -2.14 -6.89 -8.14
C ASN A 62 -0.82 -7.69 -8.25
N LEU A 63 -0.50 -8.52 -7.25
CA LEU A 63 0.76 -9.25 -7.18
C LEU A 63 0.53 -10.75 -7.42
N GLY A 64 1.29 -11.32 -8.35
CA GLY A 64 1.47 -12.77 -8.44
C GLY A 64 2.50 -13.29 -7.43
N PRO A 65 2.67 -14.62 -7.35
CA PRO A 65 3.69 -15.22 -6.48
C PRO A 65 5.09 -14.69 -6.75
N ASN A 66 5.81 -14.31 -5.70
CA ASN A 66 7.14 -13.70 -5.70
C ASN A 66 7.24 -12.37 -6.47
N GLN A 67 6.13 -11.63 -6.61
CA GLN A 67 6.09 -10.33 -7.30
C GLN A 67 6.00 -9.13 -6.34
N ALA A 68 6.39 -9.30 -5.07
CA ALA A 68 6.50 -8.17 -4.15
C ALA A 68 7.48 -7.11 -4.69
N ALA A 69 7.15 -5.85 -4.51
CA ALA A 69 7.98 -4.71 -4.87
C ALA A 69 9.24 -4.64 -3.98
N ASN A 70 10.37 -4.30 -4.59
CA ASN A 70 11.58 -3.87 -3.89
C ASN A 70 11.50 -2.39 -3.47
N LEU A 71 10.78 -1.58 -4.26
CA LEU A 71 10.57 -0.17 -4.01
C LEU A 71 9.13 0.20 -4.31
N ILE A 72 8.49 0.93 -3.39
CA ILE A 72 7.16 1.52 -3.57
C ILE A 72 7.35 3.02 -3.73
N LEU A 73 6.97 3.55 -4.89
CA LEU A 73 6.91 4.98 -5.17
C LEU A 73 5.46 5.45 -5.03
N LEU A 74 5.25 6.41 -4.14
CA LEU A 74 3.99 7.13 -3.97
C LEU A 74 4.14 8.50 -4.64
N GLN A 75 3.56 8.66 -5.81
CA GLN A 75 3.71 9.86 -6.63
C GLN A 75 2.44 10.70 -6.55
N VAL A 76 2.55 11.88 -5.94
CA VAL A 76 1.43 12.83 -5.83
C VAL A 76 1.53 13.83 -6.97
N ASN A 77 0.56 13.80 -7.89
CA ASN A 77 0.50 14.65 -9.08
C ASN A 77 -0.52 15.79 -8.95
N GLY A 78 -1.18 15.93 -7.79
CA GLY A 78 -2.11 17.04 -7.50
C GLY A 78 -1.45 18.25 -6.86
N ALA A 79 -2.23 19.33 -6.71
CA ALA A 79 -1.75 20.60 -6.17
C ALA A 79 -1.71 20.65 -4.62
N ASN A 80 -2.37 19.71 -3.95
CA ASN A 80 -2.50 19.69 -2.49
C ASN A 80 -1.30 18.99 -1.83
N ARG A 81 -0.83 19.55 -0.71
CA ARG A 81 0.23 18.94 0.09
C ARG A 81 -0.29 17.71 0.83
N SER A 82 0.54 16.69 0.93
CA SER A 82 0.29 15.53 1.80
C SER A 82 0.40 15.87 3.28
N GLN A 83 -0.55 15.39 4.07
CA GLN A 83 -0.49 15.36 5.53
C GLN A 83 -0.32 13.91 5.98
N ILE A 84 0.69 13.66 6.81
CA ILE A 84 0.99 12.33 7.36
C ILE A 84 0.97 12.47 8.87
N GLU A 85 -0.15 12.08 9.47
CA GLU A 85 -0.42 12.19 10.91
C GLU A 85 -0.30 10.86 11.65
N GLY A 86 -0.12 9.76 10.93
CA GLY A 86 -0.02 8.41 11.49
C GLY A 86 1.05 7.56 10.81
N TYR A 87 1.15 6.31 11.25
CA TYR A 87 2.13 5.36 10.73
C TYR A 87 1.79 4.89 9.31
N ILE A 88 2.81 4.72 8.49
CA ILE A 88 2.74 3.99 7.22
C ILE A 88 3.43 2.65 7.45
N GLU A 89 2.69 1.56 7.32
CA GLU A 89 3.23 0.21 7.41
C GLU A 89 3.37 -0.39 6.01
N ALA A 90 4.59 -0.77 5.63
CA ALA A 90 4.81 -1.59 4.44
C ALA A 90 4.68 -3.06 4.83
N LEU A 91 3.54 -3.66 4.50
CA LEU A 91 3.29 -5.07 4.76
C LEU A 91 3.88 -5.92 3.63
N SER A 92 4.77 -6.84 3.97
CA SER A 92 5.18 -7.94 3.09
C SER A 92 4.71 -9.28 3.68
N ARG A 93 4.93 -10.37 2.94
CA ARG A 93 4.64 -11.72 3.42
C ARG A 93 5.30 -12.00 4.79
N GLN A 94 4.71 -12.94 5.55
CA GLN A 94 5.39 -13.53 6.71
C GLN A 94 6.71 -14.23 6.33
#